data_AF-A0AA37GIE0-F1
#
_entry.id   AF-A0AA37GIE0-F1
#
_cell.length_a   1.000
_cell.length_b   1.000
_cell.length_c   1.000
_cell.angle_alpha   90.00
_cell.angle_beta   90.00
_cell.angle_gamma   90.00
#
_symmetry.space_group_name_H-M   'P 1'
#
loop_
_entity.id
_entity.type
_entity.pdbx_description
1 polymer ?
#
loop_
_entity_poly.entity_id
_entity_poly.type
_entity_poly.pdbx_seq_one_letter_code
_entity_poly.pdbx_strand_id
1 'polypeptide(L)'
;MFTQKQQKRFSWLGVLASCALGAATFTSNHSSIEWRRCDDIHELFEKIGQKVFVPIECGNVTVPLDYSEPNSTATLDLKVIKVKAVKQPSKGNVVMHFGGPTDSGRLTMASLSETMQL
;
A
#
# COMPACT_ATOMS: atom_id res chain seq x y z
N MET A 1 52.83 -51.47 31.09
CA MET A 1 52.28 -50.17 31.52
C MET A 1 50.81 -50.15 31.05
N PHE A 2 49.89 -50.84 31.74
CA PHE A 2 49.01 -50.29 32.82
C PHE A 2 48.46 -48.91 32.41
N THR A 3 47.16 -48.59 32.30
CA THR A 3 45.92 -49.23 32.77
C THR A 3 44.71 -48.45 32.20
N GLN A 4 43.59 -49.13 32.02
CA GLN A 4 42.23 -48.57 31.79
C GLN A 4 41.83 -47.50 32.81
N LYS A 5 41.07 -46.47 32.39
CA LYS A 5 39.98 -45.94 33.23
C LYS A 5 38.86 -45.29 32.42
N GLN A 6 37.69 -45.91 32.51
CA GLN A 6 36.37 -45.48 32.07
C GLN A 6 35.96 -44.11 32.65
N GLN A 7 35.49 -43.20 31.81
CA GLN A 7 34.73 -42.01 32.24
C GLN A 7 33.25 -42.18 31.87
N LYS A 8 32.48 -42.68 32.83
CA LYS A 8 31.02 -42.49 32.88
C LYS A 8 30.74 -41.05 33.31
N ARG A 9 29.87 -40.34 32.60
CA ARG A 9 29.00 -39.26 33.12
C ARG A 9 28.06 -38.78 32.01
N PHE A 10 26.84 -39.31 32.00
CA PHE A 10 25.63 -38.73 32.62
C PHE A 10 24.78 -38.06 31.52
N SER A 11 23.98 -38.88 30.86
CA SER A 11 22.94 -38.44 29.92
C SER A 11 21.86 -37.70 30.69
N TRP A 12 21.75 -36.38 30.47
CA TRP A 12 20.58 -35.60 30.84
C TRP A 12 19.66 -35.57 29.62
N LEU A 13 18.63 -36.41 29.63
CA LEU A 13 17.45 -36.26 28.79
C LEU A 13 16.68 -35.04 29.29
N GLY A 14 17.03 -33.85 28.79
CA GLY A 14 16.21 -32.65 28.91
C GLY A 14 15.24 -32.57 27.74
N VAL A 15 14.01 -33.06 27.91
CA VAL A 15 12.92 -32.78 26.96
C VAL A 15 12.46 -31.35 27.22
N LEU A 16 12.95 -30.40 26.42
CA LEU A 16 12.38 -29.06 26.34
C LEU A 16 11.17 -29.11 25.42
N ALA A 17 9.99 -29.34 26.01
CA ALA A 17 8.72 -29.08 25.34
C ALA A 17 8.59 -27.56 25.13
N SER A 18 9.07 -27.08 23.98
CA SER A 18 8.87 -25.69 23.57
C SER A 18 7.41 -25.51 23.19
N CYS A 19 6.66 -24.81 24.03
CA CYS A 19 5.35 -24.28 23.67
C CYS A 19 5.60 -23.17 22.63
N ALA A 20 5.59 -23.54 21.35
CA ALA A 20 5.59 -22.57 20.28
C ALA A 20 4.24 -21.84 20.33
N LEU A 21 4.22 -20.67 20.97
CA LEU A 21 3.21 -19.66 20.66
C LEU A 21 3.37 -19.39 19.17
N GLY A 22 2.46 -19.95 18.36
CA GLY A 22 2.31 -19.56 16.98
C GLY A 22 1.95 -18.07 16.96
N ALA A 23 2.94 -17.21 16.74
CA ALA A 23 2.68 -15.85 16.33
C ALA A 23 1.92 -15.95 15.02
N ALA A 24 0.61 -15.68 15.05
CA ALA A 24 -0.17 -15.52 13.84
C ALA A 24 0.44 -14.33 13.09
N THR A 25 1.25 -14.62 12.07
CA THR A 25 1.70 -13.60 11.14
C THR A 25 0.49 -13.18 10.33
N PHE A 26 -0.11 -12.05 10.69
CA PHE A 26 -1.06 -11.38 9.80
C PHE A 26 -0.28 -10.95 8.56
N THR A 27 -0.31 -11.77 7.52
CA THR A 27 0.17 -11.37 6.20
C THR A 27 -0.80 -10.33 5.69
N SER A 28 -0.46 -9.07 5.90
CA SER A 28 -1.17 -7.97 5.29
C SER A 28 -1.00 -8.12 3.78
N ASN A 29 -2.05 -8.63 3.12
CA ASN A 29 -2.07 -8.83 1.68
C ASN A 29 -2.26 -7.45 1.02
N HIS A 30 -1.29 -6.56 1.19
CA HIS A 30 -1.29 -5.25 0.56
C HIS A 30 -1.04 -5.46 -0.93
N SER A 31 -2.11 -5.53 -1.70
CA SER A 31 -2.05 -5.39 -3.14
C SER A 31 -1.42 -4.05 -3.49
N SER A 32 -0.41 -4.06 -4.35
CA SER A 32 0.08 -2.85 -4.99
C SER A 32 -1.05 -2.17 -5.76
N ILE A 33 -1.06 -0.84 -5.77
CA ILE A 33 -1.98 -0.09 -6.63
C ILE A 33 -1.51 -0.29 -8.07
N GLU A 34 -2.37 -0.83 -8.91
CA GLU A 34 -2.16 -0.95 -10.35
C GLU A 34 -2.37 0.42 -11.01
N TRP A 35 -1.26 1.07 -11.36
CA TRP A 35 -1.27 2.39 -11.98
C TRP A 35 -1.46 2.28 -13.50
N ARG A 36 -2.38 3.07 -14.03
CA ARG A 36 -2.71 3.13 -15.45
C ARG A 36 -2.94 4.57 -15.91
N ARG A 37 -3.13 4.77 -17.22
CA ARG A 37 -3.51 6.07 -17.77
C ARG A 37 -4.89 6.51 -17.26
N CYS A 38 -5.04 7.80 -16.99
CA CYS A 38 -6.29 8.43 -16.55
C CYS A 38 -7.20 8.81 -17.75
N ASP A 39 -7.74 7.83 -18.47
CA ASP A 39 -8.51 8.10 -19.69
C ASP A 39 -9.78 8.94 -19.40
N ASP A 40 -10.47 8.66 -18.29
CA ASP A 40 -11.68 9.37 -17.86
C ASP A 40 -11.44 10.87 -17.60
N ILE A 41 -10.28 11.21 -17.02
CA ILE A 41 -9.90 12.61 -16.76
C ILE A 41 -9.46 13.29 -18.05
N HIS A 42 -8.67 12.61 -18.89
CA HIS A 42 -8.23 13.19 -20.16
C HIS A 42 -9.43 13.51 -21.08
N GLU A 43 -10.38 12.58 -21.21
CA GLU A 43 -11.60 12.78 -21.98
C GLU A 43 -12.44 13.94 -21.43
N LEU A 44 -12.61 14.02 -20.11
CA LEU A 44 -13.37 15.10 -19.48
C LEU A 44 -12.74 16.46 -19.73
N PHE A 45 -11.42 16.59 -19.54
CA PHE A 45 -10.72 17.86 -19.74
C PHE A 45 -10.75 18.30 -21.21
N GLU A 46 -10.54 17.36 -22.14
CA GLU A 46 -10.65 17.63 -23.57
C GLU A 46 -12.05 18.13 -23.95
N LYS A 47 -13.10 17.51 -23.40
CA LYS A 47 -14.49 17.89 -23.65
C LYS A 47 -14.82 19.33 -23.20
N ILE A 48 -14.17 19.83 -22.16
CA ILE A 48 -14.35 21.21 -21.66
C ILE A 48 -13.32 22.19 -22.24
N GLY A 49 -12.55 21.79 -23.25
CA GLY A 49 -11.52 22.64 -23.88
C GLY A 49 -10.32 22.93 -22.97
N GLN A 50 -10.09 22.10 -21.96
CA GLN A 50 -8.93 22.16 -21.07
C GLN A 50 -7.97 21.01 -21.34
N LYS A 51 -6.77 21.08 -20.76
CA LYS A 51 -5.74 20.05 -20.90
C LYS A 51 -5.06 19.81 -19.56
N VAL A 52 -4.72 18.55 -19.29
CA VAL A 52 -3.80 18.18 -18.22
C VAL A 52 -2.37 18.34 -18.74
N PHE A 53 -1.58 19.21 -18.11
CA PHE A 53 -0.26 19.60 -18.62
C PHE A 53 0.88 18.68 -18.21
N VAL A 54 0.70 17.89 -17.14
CA VAL A 54 1.71 16.93 -16.65
C VAL A 54 1.22 15.48 -16.74
N PRO A 55 2.13 14.50 -16.84
CA PRO A 55 1.74 13.09 -16.82
C PRO A 55 1.03 12.72 -15.50
N ILE A 56 -0.17 12.15 -15.63
CA ILE A 56 -0.98 11.65 -14.51
C ILE A 56 -1.21 10.15 -14.65
N GLU A 57 -1.18 9.47 -13.51
CA GLU A 57 -1.49 8.04 -13.37
C GLU A 57 -2.70 7.87 -12.45
N CYS A 58 -3.57 6.93 -12.77
CA CYS A 58 -4.77 6.62 -12.01
C CYS A 58 -4.76 5.17 -11.56
N GLY A 59 -5.40 4.88 -10.45
CA GLY A 59 -5.53 3.52 -9.91
C GLY A 59 -6.71 3.43 -8.96
N ASN A 60 -6.95 2.22 -8.45
CA ASN A 60 -7.97 1.97 -7.44
C ASN A 60 -7.33 1.45 -6.15
N VAL A 61 -7.89 1.86 -5.02
CA VAL A 61 -7.63 1.27 -3.71
C VAL A 61 -8.95 0.67 -3.23
N THR A 62 -9.05 -0.65 -3.24
CA THR A 62 -10.22 -1.37 -2.76
C THR A 62 -10.20 -1.45 -1.24
N VAL A 63 -11.27 -0.99 -0.60
CA VAL A 63 -11.44 -1.01 0.85
C VAL A 63 -12.72 -1.77 1.23
N PRO A 64 -12.81 -2.34 2.44
CA PRO A 64 -14.08 -2.82 2.97
C PRO A 64 -15.14 -1.72 2.96
N LEU A 65 -16.39 -2.08 2.66
CA LEU A 65 -17.49 -1.14 2.71
C LEU A 65 -17.79 -0.70 4.16
N ASP A 66 -17.74 -1.63 5.11
CA ASP A 66 -17.88 -1.36 6.54
C ASP A 66 -16.76 -2.09 7.31
N TYR A 67 -15.90 -1.31 7.97
CA TYR A 67 -14.81 -1.84 8.78
C TYR A 67 -15.29 -2.48 10.10
N SER A 68 -16.55 -2.27 10.50
CA SER A 68 -17.15 -2.89 11.69
C SER A 68 -17.62 -4.33 11.43
N GLU A 69 -17.72 -4.73 10.16
CA GLU A 69 -18.12 -6.07 9.72
C GLU A 69 -16.92 -6.82 9.08
N PRO A 70 -15.96 -7.32 9.87
CA PRO A 70 -14.69 -7.86 9.34
C PRO A 70 -14.83 -9.12 8.48
N ASN A 71 -15.98 -9.79 8.53
CA ASN A 71 -16.27 -10.98 7.72
C ASN A 71 -17.04 -10.66 6.43
N SER A 72 -17.42 -9.39 6.22
CA SER A 72 -18.10 -8.96 5.00
C SER A 72 -17.14 -8.96 3.82
N THR A 73 -17.63 -9.39 2.66
CA THR A 73 -16.88 -9.33 1.39
C THR A 73 -17.25 -8.10 0.56
N ALA A 74 -18.15 -7.24 1.07
CA ALA A 74 -18.55 -6.01 0.40
C ALA A 74 -17.40 -4.99 0.42
N THR A 75 -17.09 -4.42 -0.74
CA THR A 75 -15.98 -3.48 -0.92
C THR A 75 -16.39 -2.23 -1.67
N LEU A 76 -15.56 -1.19 -1.55
CA LEU A 76 -15.63 0.06 -2.29
C LEU A 76 -14.28 0.34 -2.95
N ASP A 77 -14.30 0.71 -4.22
CA ASP A 77 -13.10 1.15 -4.94
C ASP A 77 -12.91 2.67 -4.80
N LEU A 78 -11.89 3.06 -4.04
CA LEU A 78 -11.45 4.44 -3.99
C LEU A 78 -10.57 4.74 -5.21
N LYS A 79 -11.08 5.56 -6.13
CA LYS A 79 -10.32 6.02 -7.30
C LYS A 79 -9.27 7.02 -6.86
N VAL A 80 -8.01 6.78 -7.19
CA VAL A 80 -6.89 7.67 -6.87
C VAL A 80 -6.20 8.19 -8.12
N ILE A 81 -5.57 9.35 -8.00
CA ILE A 81 -4.69 9.94 -9.02
C ILE A 81 -3.31 10.17 -8.39
N LYS A 82 -2.28 10.03 -9.20
CA LYS A 82 -0.88 10.26 -8.84
C LYS A 82 -0.22 11.09 -9.92
N VAL A 83 0.61 12.02 -9.46
CA VAL A 83 1.52 12.81 -10.27
C VAL A 83 2.92 12.44 -9.79
N LYS A 84 3.80 11.98 -10.68
CA LYS A 84 5.18 11.62 -10.30
C LYS A 84 5.98 12.88 -10.01
N ALA A 85 6.85 12.83 -9.01
CA ALA A 85 7.79 13.90 -8.73
C ALA A 85 8.69 14.15 -9.96
N VAL A 86 8.89 15.41 -10.33
CA VAL A 86 9.76 15.78 -11.45
C VAL A 86 11.22 15.41 -11.14
N LYS A 87 11.65 15.68 -9.90
CA LYS A 87 13.00 15.35 -9.43
C LYS A 87 13.02 13.95 -8.83
N GLN A 88 13.95 13.14 -9.30
CA GLN A 88 14.17 11.77 -8.84
C GLN A 88 15.53 11.63 -8.13
N PRO A 89 15.68 10.69 -7.18
CA PRO A 89 14.61 9.82 -6.67
C PRO A 89 13.61 10.58 -5.80
N SER A 90 12.33 10.23 -5.90
CA SER A 90 11.31 10.76 -4.98
C SER A 90 11.62 10.34 -3.54
N LYS A 91 11.39 11.23 -2.57
CA LYS A 91 11.50 10.94 -1.13
C LYS A 91 10.26 10.26 -0.55
N GLY A 92 9.18 10.14 -1.32
CA GLY A 92 7.92 9.57 -0.87
C GLY A 92 6.72 10.09 -1.65
N ASN A 93 5.53 9.97 -1.06
CA ASN A 93 4.29 10.51 -1.61
C ASN A 93 3.72 11.56 -0.66
N VAL A 94 3.19 12.64 -1.21
CA VAL A 94 2.35 13.59 -0.47
C VAL A 94 0.90 13.29 -0.84
N VAL A 95 0.10 12.88 0.14
CA VAL A 95 -1.33 12.61 -0.06
C VAL A 95 -2.07 13.90 0.27
N MET A 96 -2.89 14.38 -0.68
CA MET A 96 -3.66 15.59 -0.50
C MET A 96 -5.15 15.31 -0.46
N HIS A 97 -5.83 15.98 0.46
CA HIS A 97 -7.27 16.13 0.49
C HIS A 97 -7.57 17.63 0.35
N PHE A 98 -8.28 18.01 -0.71
CA PHE A 98 -8.49 19.43 -1.05
C PHE A 98 -9.66 20.09 -0.31
N GLY A 99 -10.37 19.34 0.56
CA GLY A 99 -11.58 19.80 1.24
C GLY A 99 -12.83 19.63 0.37
N GLY A 100 -13.95 20.24 0.78
CA GLY A 100 -15.24 20.17 0.08
C GLY A 100 -15.73 18.72 -0.07
N PRO A 101 -16.49 18.14 0.86
CA PRO A 101 -16.68 16.68 0.97
C PRO A 101 -17.20 15.96 -0.29
N THR A 102 -17.81 16.69 -1.23
CA THR A 102 -18.33 16.16 -2.50
C THR A 102 -17.39 16.40 -3.69
N ASP A 103 -16.44 17.33 -3.58
CA ASP A 103 -15.56 17.70 -4.68
C ASP A 103 -14.54 16.60 -4.99
N SER A 104 -14.27 16.42 -6.28
CA SER A 104 -13.35 15.37 -6.72
C SER A 104 -11.90 15.82 -6.54
N GLY A 105 -11.23 15.30 -5.51
CA GLY A 105 -9.78 15.49 -5.34
C GLY A 105 -8.96 15.02 -6.56
N ARG A 106 -9.48 14.09 -7.37
CA ARG A 106 -8.83 13.67 -8.61
C ARG A 106 -8.81 14.78 -9.67
N LEU A 107 -9.95 15.44 -9.86
CA LEU A 107 -10.08 16.54 -10.83
C LEU A 107 -9.30 17.77 -10.36
N THR A 108 -9.35 18.08 -9.06
CA THR A 108 -8.58 19.18 -8.47
C THR A 108 -7.07 18.94 -8.62
N MET A 109 -6.59 17.73 -8.32
CA MET A 109 -5.19 17.38 -8.55
C MET A 109 -4.82 17.49 -10.03
N ALA A 110 -5.64 16.98 -10.96
CA ALA A 110 -5.36 17.08 -12.39
C ALA A 110 -5.24 18.55 -12.85
N SER A 111 -6.11 19.43 -12.34
CA SER A 111 -6.08 20.86 -12.65
C SER A 111 -4.89 21.61 -12.04
N LEU A 112 -4.44 21.25 -10.85
CA LEU A 112 -3.40 21.98 -10.10
C LEU A 112 -2.00 21.34 -10.21
N SER A 113 -1.92 20.14 -10.77
CA SER A 113 -0.72 19.29 -10.75
C SER A 113 0.54 19.95 -11.32
N GLU A 114 0.41 20.84 -12.30
CA GLU A 114 1.53 21.61 -12.83
C GLU A 114 2.04 22.64 -11.82
N THR A 115 1.16 23.44 -11.21
CA THR A 115 1.53 24.44 -10.20
C THR A 115 2.16 23.80 -8.97
N MET A 116 1.71 22.60 -8.59
CA MET A 116 2.22 21.86 -7.44
C MET A 116 3.62 21.26 -7.66
N GLN A 117 4.17 21.37 -8.87
CA GLN A 117 5.53 20.93 -9.20
C GLN A 117 6.55 22.08 -9.24
N LEU A 118 6.10 23.34 -9.09
CA LEU A 118 6.95 24.52 -8.99
C LEU A 118 7.66 24.57 -7.62
#